data_AF-A0A1N6I6H0-F1
#
_entry.id   AF-A0A1N6I6H0-F1
#
_cell.length_a   1.000
_cell.length_b   1.000
_cell.length_c   1.000
_cell.angle_alpha   90.00
_cell.angle_beta   90.00
_cell.angle_gamma   90.00
#
_symmetry.space_group_name_H-M   'P 1'
#
loop_
_entity.id
_entity.type
_entity.pdbx_description
1 polymer ?
#
loop_
_entity_poly.entity_id
_entity_poly.type
_entity_poly.pdbx_seq_one_letter_code
_entity_poly.pdbx_strand_id
1 'polypeptide(L)'
;MFAGWCRGTQRLCRCQAVMTLRVSSVTMLERGHHERNAGVGMKIAFHFNADDQSLTDDYGTSIVRRVFRSLLGRRGLRIDSRILLGDLRLHELTISRANMILSEYGLVPEITRTLATQMLLDSRNSSYCTLTRKSAQTILTHNIFAVYLKNVNFWQTKHLDNHLRRFQSYIGALEINDNDPLHICLYRHQLIESYHIKGRKLDIIADSDDDEEISGSVIFRLMRLGFDSVRIKHVLTY
;
A
#
# COMPACT_ATOMS: atom_id res chain seq x y z
N MET A 1 51.41 13.59 46.92
CA MET A 1 51.19 15.04 47.16
C MET A 1 50.18 15.52 46.13
N PHE A 2 49.11 16.20 46.60
CA PHE A 2 47.96 16.81 45.91
C PHE A 2 47.07 15.85 45.08
N ALA A 3 45.87 15.42 45.48
CA ALA A 3 44.71 15.99 46.20
C ALA A 3 43.83 16.96 45.38
N GLY A 4 42.51 16.66 45.31
CA GLY A 4 41.41 17.56 44.90
C GLY A 4 40.43 16.94 43.89
N TRP A 5 39.47 16.07 44.25
CA TRP A 5 38.09 16.38 44.70
C TRP A 5 37.29 17.37 43.81
N CYS A 6 36.25 16.88 43.12
CA CYS A 6 34.86 17.22 43.47
C CYS A 6 33.82 16.29 42.83
N ARG A 7 32.78 15.98 43.61
CA ARG A 7 31.61 15.14 43.27
C ARG A 7 30.56 15.95 42.52
N GLY A 8 29.78 15.30 41.67
CA GLY A 8 28.62 15.89 41.01
C GLY A 8 27.65 14.84 40.46
N THR A 9 26.96 14.14 41.36
CA THR A 9 25.75 13.36 41.07
C THR A 9 24.59 14.30 40.74
N GLN A 10 23.93 14.13 39.58
CA GLN A 10 22.51 14.48 39.41
C GLN A 10 21.86 13.75 38.22
N ARG A 11 21.11 12.70 38.59
CA ARG A 11 19.80 12.25 38.09
C ARG A 11 19.55 12.20 36.57
N LEU A 12 19.53 10.96 36.08
CA LEU A 12 18.69 10.51 34.97
C LEU A 12 17.22 10.91 35.19
N CYS A 13 16.65 11.70 34.28
CA CYS A 13 15.21 11.70 34.02
C CYS A 13 14.94 10.80 32.81
N ARG A 14 14.63 9.53 33.11
CA ARG A 14 13.96 8.63 32.16
C ARG A 14 12.49 9.04 32.08
N CYS A 15 12.09 9.72 31.02
CA CYS A 15 10.70 9.75 30.60
C CYS A 15 10.39 8.46 29.83
N GLN A 16 10.16 7.37 30.57
CA GLN A 16 9.49 6.20 30.01
C GLN A 16 7.98 6.46 30.02
N ALA A 17 7.47 7.03 28.93
CA ALA A 17 6.05 6.90 28.60
C ALA A 17 5.84 5.48 28.02
N VAL A 18 5.64 4.50 28.90
CA VAL A 18 5.12 3.20 28.49
C VAL A 18 3.62 3.38 28.26
N MET A 19 3.27 3.75 27.03
CA MET A 19 1.88 3.71 26.57
C MET A 19 1.53 2.24 26.32
N THR A 20 0.94 1.61 27.34
CA THR A 20 0.45 0.23 27.26
C THR A 20 -0.79 0.20 26.37
N LEU A 21 -0.60 0.08 25.06
CA LEU A 21 -1.66 -0.24 24.11
C LEU A 21 -2.16 -1.66 24.39
N ARG A 22 -3.27 -1.76 25.13
CA ARG A 22 -4.09 -2.97 25.16
C ARG A 22 -4.74 -3.13 23.79
N VAL A 23 -4.10 -3.90 22.92
CA VAL A 23 -4.77 -4.45 21.74
C VAL A 23 -5.54 -5.67 22.24
N SER A 24 -6.83 -5.52 22.42
CA SER A 24 -7.74 -6.64 22.61
C SER A 24 -7.57 -7.58 21.43
N SER A 25 -7.10 -8.79 21.69
CA SER A 25 -7.07 -9.89 20.72
C SER A 25 -8.50 -10.20 20.31
N VAL A 26 -8.93 -9.65 19.17
CA VAL A 26 -10.20 -9.98 18.53
C VAL A 26 -10.07 -11.38 17.95
N THR A 27 -10.66 -12.36 18.63
CA THR A 27 -10.96 -13.65 18.03
C THR A 27 -11.92 -13.42 16.87
N MET A 28 -11.50 -13.79 15.66
CA MET A 28 -12.33 -13.75 14.46
C MET A 28 -13.52 -14.69 14.61
N LEU A 29 -14.65 -14.15 15.06
CA LEU A 29 -15.97 -14.72 14.81
C LEU A 29 -16.28 -14.48 13.33
N GLU A 30 -16.13 -15.52 12.51
CA GLU A 30 -16.63 -15.57 11.14
C GLU A 30 -18.17 -15.46 11.17
N ARG A 31 -18.69 -14.23 11.26
CA ARG A 31 -20.12 -13.96 11.09
C ARG A 31 -20.41 -13.65 9.63
N GLY A 32 -21.21 -14.51 9.01
CA GLY A 32 -21.70 -14.38 7.64
C GLY A 32 -22.50 -13.10 7.42
N HIS A 33 -21.86 -12.12 6.77
CA HIS A 33 -22.49 -10.89 6.29
C HIS A 33 -21.94 -10.44 4.92
N HIS A 34 -21.62 -11.36 4.00
CA HIS A 34 -21.04 -10.99 2.69
C HIS A 34 -21.92 -11.28 1.45
N GLU A 35 -23.23 -11.48 1.60
CA GLU A 35 -24.13 -11.64 0.45
C GLU A 35 -24.90 -10.36 0.06
N ARG A 36 -24.67 -9.22 0.72
CA ARG A 36 -25.35 -7.96 0.39
C ARG A 36 -24.36 -6.94 -0.16
N ASN A 37 -23.88 -7.16 -1.38
CA ASN A 37 -23.39 -6.15 -2.35
C ASN A 37 -22.70 -6.85 -3.53
N ALA A 38 -23.46 -7.63 -4.31
CA ALA A 38 -22.95 -8.31 -5.50
C ALA A 38 -22.55 -7.35 -6.66
N GLY A 39 -22.59 -6.02 -6.45
CA GLY A 39 -22.39 -5.01 -7.50
C GLY A 39 -21.16 -4.12 -7.34
N VAL A 40 -20.53 -4.02 -6.16
CA VAL A 40 -19.41 -3.09 -5.94
C VAL A 40 -18.19 -3.88 -5.51
N GLY A 41 -17.15 -3.93 -6.35
CA GLY A 41 -15.89 -4.53 -5.95
C GLY A 41 -15.16 -3.66 -4.92
N MET A 42 -14.39 -4.33 -4.09
CA MET A 42 -13.52 -3.75 -3.09
C MET A 42 -12.32 -3.07 -3.73
N LYS A 43 -11.83 -2.05 -3.04
CA LYS A 43 -10.61 -1.30 -3.33
C LYS A 43 -9.52 -1.77 -2.37
N ILE A 44 -8.42 -2.32 -2.86
CA ILE A 44 -7.37 -2.89 -2.00
C ILE A 44 -5.98 -2.42 -2.42
N ALA A 45 -5.16 -2.02 -1.46
CA ALA A 45 -3.74 -1.74 -1.66
C ALA A 45 -2.87 -2.83 -1.04
N PHE A 46 -1.90 -3.32 -1.80
CA PHE A 46 -0.85 -4.24 -1.36
C PHE A 46 0.45 -3.46 -1.17
N HIS A 47 1.10 -3.64 -0.03
CA HIS A 47 2.27 -2.85 0.38
C HIS A 47 3.54 -3.70 0.34
N PHE A 48 4.62 -3.08 -0.15
CA PHE A 48 5.91 -3.72 -0.29
C PHE A 48 7.01 -2.80 0.23
N ASN A 49 8.01 -3.38 0.89
CA ASN A 49 9.24 -2.70 1.26
C ASN A 49 10.08 -2.50 -0.01
N ALA A 50 10.16 -1.28 -0.51
CA ALA A 50 10.93 -0.94 -1.71
C ALA A 50 12.45 -1.02 -1.48
N ASP A 51 12.89 -0.92 -0.23
CA ASP A 51 14.31 -1.01 0.15
C ASP A 51 14.76 -2.46 0.43
N ASP A 52 13.91 -3.47 0.18
CA ASP A 52 14.26 -4.87 0.42
C ASP A 52 15.29 -5.38 -0.60
N GLN A 53 16.39 -5.96 -0.11
CA GLN A 53 17.51 -6.43 -0.94
C GLN A 53 17.16 -7.56 -1.92
N SER A 54 16.01 -8.24 -1.74
CA SER A 54 15.55 -9.25 -2.70
C SER A 54 14.99 -8.64 -3.99
N LEU A 55 14.76 -7.33 -3.99
CA LEU A 55 14.33 -6.56 -5.16
C LEU A 55 15.56 -6.11 -5.95
N THR A 56 15.44 -6.16 -7.28
CA THR A 56 16.41 -5.59 -8.21
C THR A 56 16.32 -4.06 -8.21
N ASP A 57 17.27 -3.38 -8.87
CA ASP A 57 17.29 -1.91 -9.02
C ASP A 57 15.94 -1.32 -9.48
N ASP A 58 15.17 -2.06 -10.30
CA ASP A 58 13.77 -1.78 -10.61
C ASP A 58 12.83 -2.66 -9.75
N TYR A 59 12.53 -2.20 -8.54
CA TYR A 59 11.62 -2.88 -7.63
C TYR A 59 10.18 -2.90 -8.16
N GLY A 60 9.76 -1.84 -8.85
CA GLY A 60 8.41 -1.68 -9.40
C GLY A 60 8.08 -2.81 -10.35
N THR A 61 8.93 -3.05 -11.36
CA THR A 61 8.75 -4.16 -12.30
C THR A 61 8.73 -5.51 -11.61
N SER A 62 9.63 -5.73 -10.64
CA SER A 62 9.71 -6.99 -9.89
C SER A 62 8.44 -7.28 -9.08
N ILE A 63 7.90 -6.26 -8.40
CA ILE A 63 6.66 -6.34 -7.62
C ILE A 63 5.46 -6.56 -8.53
N VAL A 64 5.28 -5.73 -9.56
CA VAL A 64 4.14 -5.81 -10.50
C VAL A 64 4.11 -7.19 -11.17
N ARG A 65 5.27 -7.68 -11.63
CA ARG A 65 5.38 -9.03 -12.20
C ARG A 65 4.94 -10.11 -11.22
N ARG A 66 5.28 -9.98 -9.94
CA ARG A 66 4.86 -10.93 -8.90
C ARG A 66 3.34 -10.88 -8.70
N VAL A 67 2.75 -9.70 -8.62
CA VAL A 67 1.29 -9.51 -8.49
C VAL A 67 0.56 -10.12 -9.69
N PHE A 68 0.98 -9.81 -10.92
CA PHE A 68 0.34 -10.32 -12.13
C PHE A 68 0.43 -11.84 -12.26
N ARG A 69 1.57 -12.45 -11.91
CA ARG A 69 1.68 -13.91 -11.87
C ARG A 69 0.71 -14.54 -10.86
N SER A 70 0.55 -13.93 -9.69
CA SER A 70 -0.40 -14.41 -8.67
C SER A 70 -1.86 -14.29 -9.14
N LEU A 71 -2.19 -13.23 -9.88
CA LEU A 71 -3.50 -13.03 -10.49
C LEU A 71 -3.80 -14.06 -11.57
N LEU A 72 -2.87 -14.26 -12.50
CA LEU A 72 -3.06 -15.11 -13.67
C LEU A 72 -2.90 -16.61 -13.39
N GLY A 73 -2.26 -16.96 -12.26
CA GLY A 73 -2.01 -18.36 -11.86
C GLY A 73 -3.28 -19.17 -11.56
N ARG A 74 -4.41 -18.51 -11.28
CA ARG A 74 -5.70 -19.19 -11.03
C ARG A 74 -6.57 -19.18 -12.28
N ARG A 75 -6.73 -20.34 -12.92
CA ARG A 75 -7.65 -20.52 -14.07
C ARG A 75 -9.06 -20.10 -13.66
N GLY A 76 -9.73 -19.31 -14.50
CA GLY A 76 -11.09 -18.84 -14.28
C GLY A 76 -11.23 -17.56 -13.44
N LEU A 77 -10.15 -17.02 -12.87
CA LEU A 77 -10.21 -15.73 -12.17
C LEU A 77 -10.46 -14.60 -13.18
N ARG A 78 -11.65 -14.00 -13.15
CA ARG A 78 -11.99 -12.83 -13.96
C ARG A 78 -11.82 -11.58 -13.10
N ILE A 79 -10.82 -10.77 -13.41
CA ILE A 79 -10.61 -9.45 -12.79
C ILE A 79 -10.92 -8.37 -13.81
N ASP A 80 -11.63 -7.34 -13.38
CA ASP A 80 -11.77 -6.09 -14.13
C ASP A 80 -11.37 -4.97 -13.19
N SER A 81 -10.11 -4.53 -13.22
CA SER A 81 -9.58 -3.58 -12.24
C SER A 81 -8.58 -2.61 -12.86
N ARG A 82 -8.75 -1.34 -12.53
CA ARG A 82 -7.73 -0.30 -12.74
C ARG A 82 -6.69 -0.44 -11.63
N ILE A 83 -5.42 -0.37 -12.00
CA ILE A 83 -4.29 -0.63 -11.12
C ILE A 83 -3.43 0.62 -11.05
N LEU A 84 -3.29 1.12 -9.83
CA LEU A 84 -2.49 2.29 -9.51
C LEU A 84 -1.24 1.84 -8.76
N LEU A 85 -0.11 2.46 -9.09
CA LEU A 85 1.22 2.09 -8.60
C LEU A 85 1.97 3.33 -8.14
N GLY A 86 2.92 3.13 -7.24
CA GLY A 86 3.81 4.20 -6.81
C GLY A 86 4.26 4.06 -5.38
N ASP A 87 5.18 4.93 -4.99
CA ASP A 87 5.69 5.01 -3.63
C ASP A 87 4.75 5.83 -2.74
N LEU A 88 4.49 5.33 -1.53
CA LEU A 88 3.78 6.07 -0.51
C LEU A 88 4.72 7.06 0.14
N ARG A 89 4.58 8.33 -0.25
CA ARG A 89 5.42 9.43 0.23
C ARG A 89 4.88 9.96 1.54
N LEU A 90 4.96 9.14 2.58
CA LEU A 90 4.45 9.45 3.92
C LEU A 90 5.10 10.70 4.53
N HIS A 91 6.31 11.05 4.10
CA HIS A 91 7.00 12.26 4.53
C HIS A 91 6.50 13.54 3.84
N GLU A 92 5.79 13.45 2.71
CA GLU A 92 5.19 14.61 2.03
C GLU A 92 3.81 14.97 2.57
N LEU A 93 3.22 14.09 3.40
CA LEU A 93 1.93 14.33 4.06
C LEU A 93 1.97 15.55 4.99
N THR A 94 3.15 15.92 5.48
CA THR A 94 3.37 17.08 6.34
C THR A 94 3.18 18.42 5.60
N ILE A 95 3.41 18.47 4.28
CA ILE A 95 3.62 19.74 3.56
C ILE A 95 2.38 20.23 2.80
N SER A 96 1.59 19.33 2.18
CA SER A 96 0.69 19.77 1.10
C SER A 96 -0.81 19.68 1.40
N ARG A 97 -1.27 18.78 2.26
CA ARG A 97 -2.72 18.49 2.41
C ARG A 97 -3.25 18.40 3.83
N ALA A 98 -2.47 18.85 4.80
CA ALA A 98 -2.94 18.98 6.18
C ALA A 98 -4.29 19.71 6.19
N ASN A 99 -4.48 20.81 5.46
CA ASN A 99 -5.74 21.58 5.49
C ASN A 99 -7.02 20.80 5.10
N MET A 100 -6.95 19.76 4.27
CA MET A 100 -8.14 18.94 3.96
C MET A 100 -8.42 17.91 5.06
N ILE A 101 -7.38 17.26 5.58
CA ILE A 101 -7.49 16.27 6.66
C ILE A 101 -7.80 16.96 8.01
N LEU A 102 -7.31 18.18 8.21
CA LEU A 102 -7.45 19.02 9.41
C LEU A 102 -8.90 19.38 9.73
N SER A 103 -9.77 19.49 8.72
CA SER A 103 -11.18 19.86 8.93
C SER A 103 -12.00 18.73 9.56
N GLU A 104 -11.61 17.47 9.34
CA GLU A 104 -12.37 16.30 9.78
C GLU A 104 -11.83 15.70 11.09
N TYR A 105 -10.53 15.85 11.38
CA TYR A 105 -9.88 15.28 12.58
C TYR A 105 -9.60 16.28 13.70
N GLY A 106 -10.02 17.54 13.55
CA GLY A 106 -9.71 18.62 14.50
C GLY A 106 -8.24 19.05 14.43
N LEU A 107 -7.93 20.19 15.05
CA LEU A 107 -6.60 20.81 15.07
C LEU A 107 -5.53 19.85 15.61
N VAL A 108 -4.86 19.12 14.73
CA VAL A 108 -3.69 18.29 15.04
C VAL A 108 -2.46 18.96 14.39
N PRO A 109 -1.32 19.06 15.09
CA PRO A 109 -0.07 19.52 14.49
C PRO A 109 0.31 18.57 13.34
N GLU A 110 0.93 19.11 12.30
CA GLU A 110 1.69 18.42 11.24
C GLU A 110 1.64 16.86 11.28
N ILE A 111 0.97 16.23 10.31
CA ILE A 111 0.83 14.76 10.28
C ILE A 111 2.20 14.13 10.05
N THR A 112 2.83 13.71 11.14
CA THR A 112 4.10 12.98 11.09
C THR A 112 3.92 11.61 10.43
N ARG A 113 4.99 11.06 9.88
CA ARG A 113 5.04 9.67 9.39
C ARG A 113 4.54 8.66 10.45
N THR A 114 4.85 8.91 11.72
CA THR A 114 4.40 8.08 12.85
C THR A 114 2.89 8.08 12.99
N LEU A 115 2.27 9.26 12.97
CA LEU A 115 0.82 9.40 13.07
C LEU A 115 0.13 8.78 11.84
N ALA A 116 0.61 9.06 10.63
CA ALA A 116 0.07 8.46 9.41
C ALA A 116 0.14 6.93 9.44
N THR A 117 1.25 6.36 9.94
CA THR A 117 1.39 4.91 10.08
C THR A 117 0.39 4.35 11.10
N GLN A 118 0.17 5.04 12.23
CA GLN A 118 -0.84 4.62 13.20
C GLN A 118 -2.25 4.64 12.61
N MET A 119 -2.59 5.69 11.86
CA MET A 119 -3.88 5.82 11.18
C MET A 119 -4.08 4.72 10.12
N LEU A 120 -3.06 4.40 9.31
CA LEU A 120 -3.12 3.29 8.34
C LEU A 120 -3.37 1.93 8.99
N LEU A 121 -2.87 1.72 10.21
CA LEU A 121 -3.06 0.49 10.97
C LEU A 121 -4.39 0.47 11.70
N ASP A 122 -5.07 1.61 11.82
CA ASP A 122 -6.37 1.71 12.45
C ASP A 122 -7.46 1.17 11.52
N SER A 123 -7.60 -0.16 11.53
CA SER A 123 -8.51 -0.88 10.65
C SER A 123 -9.98 -0.79 11.07
N ARG A 124 -10.37 0.14 11.95
CA ARG A 124 -11.73 0.23 12.51
C ARG A 124 -12.82 0.31 11.43
N ASN A 125 -12.49 0.83 10.26
CA ASN A 125 -13.40 0.98 9.12
C ASN A 125 -13.07 0.09 7.91
N SER A 126 -12.13 -0.85 8.06
CA SER A 126 -11.67 -1.72 6.96
C SER A 126 -12.15 -3.15 7.19
N SER A 127 -12.86 -3.74 6.23
CA SER A 127 -13.24 -5.15 6.27
C SER A 127 -12.06 -6.08 5.95
N TYR A 128 -11.02 -5.58 5.28
CA TYR A 128 -9.81 -6.34 4.97
C TYR A 128 -8.52 -5.58 5.33
N CYS A 129 -7.85 -5.99 6.40
CA CYS A 129 -6.52 -5.48 6.75
C CYS A 129 -5.62 -6.62 7.24
N THR A 130 -4.42 -6.72 6.65
CA THR A 130 -3.39 -7.70 7.05
C THR A 130 -2.09 -7.03 7.49
N LEU A 131 -2.09 -5.70 7.57
CA LEU A 131 -1.01 -4.94 8.19
C LEU A 131 -0.93 -5.26 9.68
N THR A 132 0.29 -5.45 10.18
CA THR A 132 0.55 -5.82 11.56
C THR A 132 1.41 -4.77 12.26
N ARG A 133 1.63 -4.94 13.57
CA ARG A 133 2.62 -4.12 14.29
C ARG A 133 4.03 -4.24 13.70
N LYS A 134 4.40 -5.39 13.13
CA LYS A 134 5.68 -5.56 12.42
C LYS A 134 5.69 -4.73 11.14
N SER A 135 4.57 -4.73 10.40
CA SER A 135 4.37 -3.88 9.23
C SER A 135 4.55 -2.39 9.57
N ALA A 136 4.05 -1.95 10.74
CA ALA A 136 4.25 -0.60 11.25
C ALA A 136 5.72 -0.19 11.27
N GLN A 137 6.58 -1.04 11.84
CA GLN A 137 8.00 -0.75 11.95
C GLN A 137 8.63 -0.57 10.56
N THR A 138 8.30 -1.45 9.61
CA THR A 138 8.77 -1.35 8.24
C THR A 138 8.29 -0.06 7.57
N ILE A 139 7.01 0.28 7.73
CA ILE A 139 6.43 1.52 7.18
C ILE A 139 7.09 2.77 7.76
N LEU A 140 7.55 2.74 9.01
CA LEU A 140 8.24 3.89 9.62
C LEU A 140 9.66 4.09 9.09
N THR A 141 10.36 3.02 8.73
CA THR A 141 11.80 3.07 8.44
C THR A 141 12.16 2.91 6.98
N HIS A 142 11.25 2.46 6.13
CA HIS A 142 11.55 2.13 4.73
C HIS A 142 10.64 2.81 3.73
N ASN A 143 11.08 2.92 2.48
CA ASN A 143 10.23 3.32 1.37
C ASN A 143 9.21 2.23 1.07
N ILE A 144 7.95 2.64 0.89
CA ILE A 144 6.85 1.71 0.70
C ILE A 144 6.30 1.87 -0.70
N PHE A 145 6.42 0.83 -1.53
CA PHE A 145 5.75 0.77 -2.82
C PHE A 145 4.37 0.12 -2.66
N ALA A 146 3.36 0.70 -3.27
CA ALA A 146 1.99 0.22 -3.21
C ALA A 146 1.49 -0.25 -4.58
N VAL A 147 0.71 -1.33 -4.57
CA VAL A 147 -0.06 -1.82 -5.71
C VAL A 147 -1.54 -1.75 -5.34
N TYR A 148 -2.26 -0.78 -5.91
CA TYR A 148 -3.64 -0.47 -5.59
C TYR A 148 -4.60 -0.94 -6.69
N LEU A 149 -5.53 -1.84 -6.35
CA LEU A 149 -6.55 -2.37 -7.26
C LEU A 149 -7.92 -1.76 -6.90
N LYS A 150 -8.56 -1.10 -7.87
CA LYS A 150 -9.82 -0.37 -7.65
C LYS A 150 -11.08 -1.25 -7.63
N ASN A 151 -11.03 -2.46 -8.18
CA ASN A 151 -12.22 -3.31 -8.31
C ASN A 151 -11.85 -4.80 -8.25
N VAL A 152 -11.87 -5.35 -7.04
CA VAL A 152 -11.65 -6.78 -6.78
C VAL A 152 -12.66 -7.29 -5.76
N ASN A 153 -13.01 -8.57 -5.82
CA ASN A 153 -13.81 -9.17 -4.75
C ASN A 153 -12.93 -9.68 -3.60
N PHE A 154 -13.59 -10.02 -2.49
CA PHE A 154 -12.92 -10.56 -1.30
C PHE A 154 -12.07 -11.81 -1.61
N TRP A 155 -12.58 -12.74 -2.42
CA TRP A 155 -11.88 -13.98 -2.75
C TRP A 155 -10.61 -13.75 -3.58
N GLN A 156 -10.64 -12.81 -4.52
CA GLN A 156 -9.49 -12.36 -5.29
C GLN A 156 -8.43 -11.75 -4.39
N THR A 157 -8.86 -10.91 -3.45
CA THR A 157 -7.98 -10.25 -2.49
C THR A 157 -7.32 -11.25 -1.55
N LYS A 158 -8.09 -12.13 -0.92
CA LYS A 158 -7.58 -13.19 -0.05
C LYS A 158 -6.61 -14.11 -0.79
N HIS A 159 -6.93 -14.46 -2.04
CA HIS A 159 -6.04 -15.25 -2.89
C HIS A 159 -4.70 -14.53 -3.14
N LEU A 160 -4.75 -13.26 -3.55
CA LEU A 160 -3.56 -12.45 -3.77
C LEU A 160 -2.71 -12.32 -2.50
N ASP A 161 -3.31 -11.91 -1.39
CA ASP A 161 -2.63 -11.73 -0.11
C ASP A 161 -1.92 -13.02 0.32
N ASN A 162 -2.59 -14.17 0.22
CA ASN A 162 -1.99 -15.47 0.54
C ASN A 162 -0.79 -15.83 -0.33
N HIS A 163 -0.85 -15.52 -1.63
CA HIS A 163 0.27 -15.75 -2.55
C HIS A 163 1.44 -14.78 -2.30
N LEU A 164 1.13 -13.52 -1.98
CA LEU A 164 2.13 -12.47 -1.75
C LEU A 164 2.85 -12.62 -0.40
N ARG A 165 2.25 -13.26 0.61
CA ARG A 165 2.91 -13.58 1.90
C ARG A 165 4.22 -14.34 1.79
N ARG A 166 4.46 -15.03 0.67
CA ARG A 166 5.72 -15.76 0.41
C ARG A 166 6.80 -14.87 -0.21
N PHE A 167 6.48 -13.63 -0.53
CA PHE A 167 7.40 -12.68 -1.12
C PHE A 167 8.00 -11.81 -0.02
N GLN A 168 9.33 -11.83 0.10
CA GLN A 168 10.04 -11.28 1.25
C GLN A 168 9.73 -9.79 1.50
N SER A 169 9.65 -9.00 0.44
CA SER A 169 9.34 -7.57 0.54
C SER A 169 7.87 -7.27 0.87
N TYR A 170 6.97 -8.26 0.87
CA TYR A 170 5.55 -8.04 1.11
C TYR A 170 5.26 -7.70 2.58
N ILE A 171 4.55 -6.59 2.79
CA ILE A 171 4.25 -6.03 4.11
C ILE A 171 2.84 -6.40 4.57
N GLY A 172 1.87 -6.41 3.64
CA GLY A 172 0.47 -6.68 3.90
C GLY A 172 -0.47 -5.89 2.99
N ALA A 173 -1.77 -6.08 3.18
CA ALA A 173 -2.82 -5.45 2.40
C ALA A 173 -3.78 -4.65 3.29
N LEU A 174 -4.38 -3.61 2.71
CA LEU A 174 -5.34 -2.73 3.35
C LEU A 174 -6.48 -2.38 2.38
N GLU A 175 -7.71 -2.50 2.85
CA GLU A 175 -8.88 -2.01 2.13
C GLU A 175 -8.93 -0.49 2.16
N ILE A 176 -9.11 0.09 0.98
CA ILE A 176 -9.11 1.53 0.79
C ILE A 176 -10.54 2.05 0.87
N ASN A 177 -10.84 2.68 1.99
CA ASN A 177 -12.04 3.50 2.19
C ASN A 177 -11.90 4.89 1.52
N ASP A 178 -12.73 5.21 0.53
CA ASP A 178 -12.71 6.55 -0.11
C ASP A 178 -13.30 7.67 0.77
N ASN A 179 -13.90 7.33 1.91
CA ASN A 179 -14.34 8.32 2.89
C ASN A 179 -13.24 8.64 3.91
N ASP A 180 -12.09 7.96 3.85
CA ASP A 180 -10.95 8.25 4.73
C ASP A 180 -10.00 9.24 4.02
N PRO A 181 -9.80 10.45 4.59
CA PRO A 181 -8.95 11.47 3.98
C PRO A 181 -7.49 11.03 3.79
N LEU A 182 -6.93 10.24 4.71
CA LEU A 182 -5.56 9.73 4.59
C LEU A 182 -5.47 8.76 3.42
N HIS A 183 -6.46 7.88 3.27
CA HIS A 183 -6.52 6.96 2.14
C HIS A 183 -6.65 7.69 0.80
N ILE A 184 -7.52 8.70 0.72
CA ILE A 184 -7.63 9.52 -0.48
C ILE A 184 -6.27 10.16 -0.80
N CYS A 185 -5.62 10.75 0.20
CA CYS A 185 -4.35 11.44 0.01
C CYS A 185 -3.25 10.50 -0.50
N LEU A 186 -3.13 9.31 0.11
CA LEU A 186 -2.09 8.33 -0.23
C LEU A 186 -2.38 7.56 -1.52
N TYR A 187 -3.57 6.99 -1.66
CA TYR A 187 -3.83 6.02 -2.73
C TYR A 187 -4.47 6.62 -3.98
N ARG A 188 -5.23 7.71 -3.83
CA ARG A 188 -5.90 8.35 -4.98
C ARG A 188 -5.04 9.46 -5.60
N HIS A 189 -4.26 10.17 -4.80
CA HIS A 189 -3.53 11.34 -5.29
C HIS A 189 -2.03 11.12 -5.49
N GLN A 190 -1.39 10.19 -4.77
CA GLN A 190 0.05 9.92 -4.97
C GLN A 190 0.32 8.78 -5.95
N LEU A 191 -0.63 7.85 -6.12
CA LEU A 191 -0.43 6.71 -7.01
C LEU A 191 -0.88 7.04 -8.44
N ILE A 192 -0.10 6.58 -9.40
CA ILE A 192 -0.32 6.78 -10.84
C ILE A 192 -1.04 5.56 -11.38
N GLU A 193 -2.05 5.77 -12.21
CA GLU A 193 -2.71 4.67 -12.89
C GLU A 193 -1.87 4.16 -14.05
N SER A 194 -1.29 2.98 -13.89
CA SER A 194 -0.39 2.40 -14.90
C SER A 194 -1.04 1.30 -15.73
N TYR A 195 -2.08 0.64 -15.22
CA TYR A 195 -2.67 -0.51 -15.91
C TYR A 195 -4.19 -0.62 -15.74
N HIS A 196 -4.84 -1.23 -16.73
CA HIS A 196 -6.21 -1.73 -16.62
C HIS A 196 -6.26 -3.20 -17.03
N ILE A 197 -6.64 -4.08 -16.10
CA ILE A 197 -6.86 -5.50 -16.39
C ILE A 197 -8.35 -5.73 -16.67
N LYS A 198 -8.64 -6.48 -17.74
CA LYS A 198 -9.98 -7.03 -18.04
C LYS A 198 -9.88 -8.50 -18.45
N GLY A 199 -10.15 -9.39 -17.49
CA GLY A 199 -9.89 -10.82 -17.59
C GLY A 199 -8.40 -11.09 -17.72
N ARG A 200 -7.99 -11.67 -18.86
CA ARG A 200 -6.59 -11.91 -19.24
C ARG A 200 -6.07 -10.89 -20.25
N LYS A 201 -6.77 -9.77 -20.44
CA LYS A 201 -6.32 -8.65 -21.26
C LYS A 201 -5.77 -7.55 -20.36
N LEU A 202 -4.67 -6.94 -20.77
CA LEU A 202 -4.03 -5.84 -20.05
C LEU A 202 -3.94 -4.64 -21.00
N ASP A 203 -4.42 -3.49 -20.56
CA ASP A 203 -4.11 -2.21 -21.18
C ASP A 203 -3.07 -1.50 -20.29
N ILE A 204 -1.96 -1.05 -20.87
CA ILE A 204 -0.96 -0.18 -20.25
C ILE A 204 -1.42 1.24 -20.48
N ILE A 205 -1.54 2.01 -19.40
CA ILE A 205 -1.96 3.39 -19.45
C ILE A 205 -0.68 4.23 -19.58
N ALA A 206 -0.55 4.94 -20.70
CA ALA A 206 0.55 5.85 -20.97
C ALA A 206 0.02 7.28 -20.98
N ASP A 207 0.75 8.18 -20.35
CA ASP A 207 0.55 9.62 -20.57
C ASP A 207 1.03 9.97 -21.99
N SER A 208 0.40 10.95 -22.63
CA SER A 208 0.87 11.44 -23.93
C SER A 208 2.18 12.23 -23.81
N ASP A 209 2.46 12.76 -22.62
CA ASP A 209 3.59 13.63 -22.35
C ASP A 209 4.83 12.88 -21.85
N ASP A 210 4.70 11.58 -21.58
CA ASP A 210 5.85 10.73 -21.25
C ASP A 210 6.60 10.35 -22.53
N ASP A 211 7.79 10.95 -22.70
CA ASP A 211 8.74 10.63 -23.78
C ASP A 211 9.28 9.18 -23.70
N GLU A 212 8.97 8.44 -22.63
CA GLU A 212 9.36 7.05 -22.46
C GLU A 212 8.54 6.14 -23.40
N GLU A 213 9.08 5.91 -24.59
CA GLU A 213 8.49 4.96 -25.53
C GLU A 213 8.43 3.56 -24.89
N ILE A 214 7.21 3.08 -24.63
CA ILE A 214 6.98 1.73 -24.11
C ILE A 214 7.42 0.73 -25.19
N SER A 215 8.64 0.24 -25.04
CA SER A 215 9.22 -0.69 -26.01
C SER A 215 8.39 -1.97 -26.15
N GLY A 216 8.40 -2.56 -27.34
CA GLY A 216 7.79 -3.87 -27.59
C GLY A 216 8.32 -4.98 -26.67
N SER A 217 9.50 -4.79 -26.06
CA SER A 217 10.05 -5.71 -25.06
C SER A 217 9.20 -5.78 -23.78
N VAL A 218 8.59 -4.67 -23.36
CA VAL A 218 7.72 -4.61 -22.17
C VAL A 218 6.43 -5.38 -22.44
N ILE A 219 5.81 -5.15 -23.60
CA ILE A 219 4.63 -5.88 -24.07
C ILE A 219 4.89 -7.39 -24.08
N PHE A 220 6.00 -7.81 -24.69
CA PHE A 220 6.35 -9.23 -24.76
C PHE A 220 6.59 -9.84 -23.37
N ARG A 221 7.26 -9.13 -22.45
CA ARG A 221 7.46 -9.58 -21.06
C ARG A 221 6.14 -9.77 -20.34
N LEU A 222 5.18 -8.86 -20.51
CA LEU A 222 3.85 -8.96 -19.90
C LEU A 222 3.03 -10.11 -20.49
N MET A 223 3.03 -10.29 -21.81
CA MET A 223 2.39 -11.45 -22.46
C MET A 223 2.95 -12.79 -21.92
N ARG A 224 4.27 -12.87 -21.69
CA ARG A 224 4.91 -14.05 -21.07
C ARG A 224 4.46 -14.36 -19.64
N LEU A 225 3.81 -13.41 -18.94
CA LEU A 225 3.19 -13.67 -17.64
C LEU A 225 1.86 -14.41 -17.77
N GLY A 226 1.33 -14.53 -18.98
CA GLY A 226 0.09 -15.25 -19.29
C GLY A 226 -1.08 -14.34 -19.68
N PHE A 227 -0.86 -13.06 -19.96
CA PHE A 227 -1.89 -12.23 -20.57
C PHE A 227 -2.11 -12.64 -22.03
N ASP A 228 -3.37 -12.72 -22.44
CA ASP A 228 -3.76 -13.11 -23.81
C ASP A 228 -3.52 -11.96 -24.80
N SER A 229 -3.64 -10.72 -24.32
CA SER A 229 -3.34 -9.51 -25.09
C SER A 229 -2.86 -8.40 -24.18
N VAL A 230 -1.87 -7.63 -24.66
CA VAL A 230 -1.36 -6.42 -24.00
C VAL A 230 -1.44 -5.28 -25.01
N ARG A 231 -2.04 -4.14 -24.64
CA ARG A 231 -2.16 -2.96 -25.50
C ARG A 231 -1.72 -1.71 -24.76
N ILE A 232 -1.27 -0.70 -25.48
CA ILE A 232 -1.01 0.63 -24.92
C ILE A 232 -2.25 1.49 -25.17
N LYS A 233 -2.66 2.24 -24.16
CA LYS A 233 -3.73 3.25 -24.23
C LYS A 233 -3.14 4.59 -23.78
N HIS A 234 -3.11 5.53 -24.70
CA HIS A 234 -2.79 6.91 -24.38
C HIS A 234 -4.02 7.59 -23.77
N VAL A 235 -3.84 8.20 -22.61
CA VAL A 235 -4.89 8.98 -21.95
C VAL A 235 -4.59 10.45 -22.18
N LEU A 236 -5.56 11.17 -22.74
CA LEU A 236 -5.48 12.62 -22.86
C LEU A 236 -5.77 13.23 -21.49
N THR A 237 -4.74 13.76 -20.86
CA THR A 237 -4.82 14.64 -19.70
C THR A 237 -5.24 16.03 -20.19
N TYR A 238 -6.44 16.47 -19.78
CA TYR A 238 -7.00 17.79 -20.10
C TYR A 238 -6.82 18.75 -18.93
#